data_AF-A0A1H4I1K5-F1
#
_entry.id   AF-A0A1H4I1K5-F1
#
_cell.length_a   1.000
_cell.length_b   1.000
_cell.length_c   1.000
_cell.angle_alpha   90.00
_cell.angle_beta   90.00
_cell.angle_gamma   90.00
#
_symmetry.space_group_name_H-M   'P 1'
#
loop_
_entity.id
_entity.type
_entity.pdbx_description
1 polymer ?
#
loop_
_entity_poly.entity_id
_entity_poly.type
_entity_poly.pdbx_seq_one_letter_code
_entity_poly.pdbx_strand_id
1 'polypeptide(L)'
;MSILDDMRKKITEMESTIEEYKVISSKLPTEINYVVQSLLNHELNDLRFRLERFTFLKSEKQCTQCNNWIKENEDPTILNFQYKTTKPVHMTLCNNCMSSMDKVMVTNEAEPKWGLRVGTIKQDRQLGKLKEFEDLGLVKLSGRYIKIHEIVMKTYYEPKLREKQLKENNRKDTSKNKK
;
A
#
# COMPACT_ATOMS: atom_id res chain seq x y z
N MET A 1 -12.86 -36.98 -1.10
CA MET A 1 -12.27 -36.04 -2.07
C MET A 1 -11.78 -34.85 -1.29
N SER A 2 -10.54 -34.41 -1.51
CA SER A 2 -9.93 -33.33 -0.73
C SER A 2 -10.60 -32.01 -1.09
N ILE A 3 -10.96 -31.20 -0.09
CA ILE A 3 -11.51 -29.85 -0.27
C ILE A 3 -10.62 -29.01 -1.22
N LEU A 4 -9.31 -29.29 -1.21
CA LEU A 4 -8.33 -28.69 -2.11
C LEU A 4 -8.55 -29.06 -3.58
N ASP A 5 -8.91 -30.31 -3.87
CA ASP A 5 -9.14 -30.77 -5.24
C ASP A 5 -10.44 -30.20 -5.81
N ASP A 6 -11.48 -30.07 -4.98
CA ASP A 6 -12.73 -29.43 -5.38
C ASP A 6 -12.55 -27.94 -5.65
N MET A 7 -11.68 -27.28 -4.88
CA MET A 7 -11.30 -25.88 -5.12
C MET A 7 -10.48 -25.69 -6.39
N ARG A 8 -9.53 -26.59 -6.67
CA ARG A 8 -8.76 -26.57 -7.92
C ARG A 8 -9.66 -26.73 -9.14
N LYS A 9 -10.63 -27.65 -9.08
CA LYS A 9 -11.63 -27.86 -10.14
C LYS A 9 -12.47 -26.60 -10.39
N LYS A 10 -12.96 -25.95 -9.33
CA LYS A 10 -13.71 -24.70 -9.46
C LYS A 10 -12.90 -23.56 -10.09
N ILE A 11 -11.60 -23.48 -9.82
CA ILE A 11 -10.73 -22.49 -10.47
C ILE A 11 -10.59 -22.80 -11.96
N THR A 12 -10.36 -24.06 -12.33
CA THR A 12 -10.26 -24.44 -13.75
C THR A 12 -11.58 -24.22 -14.51
N GLU A 13 -12.72 -24.45 -13.84
CA GLU A 13 -14.04 -24.14 -14.39
C GLU A 13 -14.20 -22.63 -14.61
N MET A 14 -13.87 -21.79 -13.61
CA MET A 14 -13.93 -20.33 -13.76
C MET A 14 -12.98 -19.81 -14.84
N GLU A 15 -11.77 -20.36 -14.95
CA GLU A 15 -10.82 -20.02 -16.02
C GLU A 15 -11.40 -20.35 -17.40
N SER A 16 -12.04 -21.52 -17.56
CA SER A 16 -12.73 -21.88 -18.80
C SER A 16 -13.89 -20.92 -19.14
N THR A 17 -14.70 -20.52 -18.15
CA THR A 17 -15.79 -19.56 -18.37
C THR A 17 -15.28 -18.19 -18.80
N ILE A 18 -14.10 -17.76 -18.32
CA ILE A 18 -13.47 -16.51 -18.76
C ILE A 18 -12.99 -16.62 -20.20
N GLU A 19 -12.46 -17.76 -20.62
CA GLU A 19 -12.06 -17.99 -22.01
C GLU A 19 -13.26 -17.98 -22.96
N GLU A 20 -14.36 -18.63 -22.58
CA GLU A 20 -15.62 -18.56 -23.31
C GLU A 20 -16.17 -17.13 -23.36
N TYR A 21 -16.09 -16.41 -22.24
CA TYR A 21 -16.51 -15.02 -22.17
C TYR A 21 -15.70 -14.11 -23.09
N LYS A 22 -14.38 -14.33 -23.23
CA LYS A 22 -13.53 -13.56 -24.16
C LYS A 22 -13.99 -13.70 -25.62
N VAL A 23 -14.49 -14.87 -26.03
CA VAL A 23 -15.04 -15.07 -27.38
C VAL A 23 -16.31 -14.24 -27.60
N ILE A 24 -17.18 -14.18 -26.58
CA ILE A 24 -18.45 -13.45 -26.61
C ILE A 24 -18.27 -11.94 -26.42
N SER A 25 -17.19 -11.53 -25.74
CA SER A 25 -16.87 -10.14 -25.39
C SER A 25 -16.86 -9.18 -26.59
N SER A 26 -16.54 -9.69 -27.79
CA SER A 26 -16.55 -8.94 -29.06
C SER A 26 -17.94 -8.50 -29.52
N LYS A 27 -19.00 -9.13 -29.01
CA LYS A 27 -20.41 -8.89 -29.39
C LYS A 27 -21.18 -8.05 -28.36
N LEU A 28 -20.58 -7.71 -27.23
CA LEU A 28 -21.24 -7.02 -26.11
C LEU A 28 -20.86 -5.52 -26.06
N PRO A 29 -21.78 -4.65 -25.60
CA PRO A 29 -21.45 -3.26 -25.28
C PRO A 29 -20.30 -3.16 -24.28
N THR A 30 -19.42 -2.17 -24.47
CA THR A 30 -18.18 -1.95 -23.69
C THR A 30 -18.40 -1.84 -22.18
N GLU A 31 -19.49 -1.19 -21.76
CA GLU A 31 -19.84 -1.02 -20.34
C GLU A 31 -20.19 -2.35 -19.66
N ILE A 32 -20.97 -3.19 -20.35
CA ILE A 32 -21.35 -4.52 -19.86
C ILE A 32 -20.11 -5.43 -19.84
N ASN A 33 -19.25 -5.32 -20.84
CA ASN A 33 -18.02 -6.09 -20.93
C ASN A 33 -17.07 -5.80 -19.74
N TYR A 34 -16.88 -4.53 -19.42
CA TYR A 34 -16.05 -4.12 -18.28
C TYR A 34 -16.60 -4.66 -16.96
N VAL A 35 -17.91 -4.53 -16.72
CA VAL A 35 -18.54 -4.97 -15.47
C VAL A 35 -18.42 -6.49 -15.31
N VAL A 36 -18.80 -7.27 -16.33
CA VAL A 36 -18.78 -8.74 -16.23
C VAL A 36 -17.34 -9.25 -16.13
N GLN A 37 -16.40 -8.68 -16.88
CA GLN A 37 -14.99 -9.05 -16.77
C GLN A 37 -14.43 -8.72 -15.38
N SER A 38 -14.82 -7.58 -14.78
CA SER A 38 -14.41 -7.24 -13.41
C SER A 38 -14.96 -8.21 -12.37
N LEU A 39 -16.21 -8.65 -12.52
CA LEU A 39 -16.85 -9.61 -11.61
C LEU A 39 -16.20 -10.99 -11.70
N LEU A 40 -15.99 -11.50 -12.91
CA LEU A 40 -15.33 -12.79 -13.12
C LEU A 40 -13.90 -12.80 -12.57
N ASN A 41 -13.15 -11.71 -12.80
CA ASN A 41 -11.81 -11.57 -12.25
C ASN A 41 -11.81 -11.47 -10.72
N HIS A 42 -12.79 -10.79 -10.13
CA HIS A 42 -12.93 -10.71 -8.67
C HIS A 42 -13.21 -12.09 -8.07
N GLU A 43 -14.17 -12.83 -8.62
CA GLU A 43 -14.54 -14.16 -8.14
C GLU A 43 -13.38 -15.16 -8.28
N LEU A 44 -12.65 -15.09 -9.39
CA LEU A 44 -11.47 -15.91 -9.61
C LEU A 44 -10.36 -15.57 -8.60
N ASN A 45 -10.11 -14.28 -8.35
CA ASN A 45 -9.13 -13.85 -7.35
C ASN A 45 -9.53 -14.29 -5.94
N ASP A 46 -10.81 -14.23 -5.59
CA ASP A 46 -11.32 -14.72 -4.31
C ASP A 46 -11.10 -16.24 -4.15
N LEU A 47 -11.37 -17.03 -5.19
CA LEU A 47 -11.14 -18.47 -5.18
C LEU A 47 -9.65 -18.81 -5.10
N ARG A 48 -8.80 -18.07 -5.83
CA ARG A 48 -7.34 -18.20 -5.72
C ARG A 48 -6.85 -17.84 -4.32
N PHE A 49 -7.33 -16.75 -3.72
CA PHE A 49 -6.95 -16.36 -2.36
C PHE A 49 -7.38 -17.41 -1.32
N ARG A 50 -8.58 -17.98 -1.47
CA ARG A 50 -9.04 -19.08 -0.63
C ARG A 50 -8.19 -20.33 -0.83
N LEU A 51 -7.84 -20.69 -2.07
CA LEU A 51 -6.97 -21.82 -2.37
C LEU A 51 -5.59 -21.60 -1.77
N GLU A 52 -4.99 -20.43 -1.96
CA GLU A 52 -3.74 -20.03 -1.33
C GLU A 52 -3.84 -20.25 0.19
N ARG A 53 -4.89 -19.72 0.83
CA ARG A 53 -5.13 -19.91 2.27
C ARG A 53 -5.22 -21.38 2.71
N PHE A 54 -5.77 -22.27 1.90
CA PHE A 54 -5.84 -23.71 2.22
C PHE A 54 -4.59 -24.50 1.82
N THR A 55 -3.84 -24.05 0.82
CA THR A 55 -2.63 -24.70 0.29
C THR A 55 -1.34 -24.26 0.95
N PHE A 56 -1.35 -23.15 1.70
CA PHE A 56 -0.29 -22.92 2.67
C PHE A 56 -0.30 -24.07 3.65
N LEU A 57 0.55 -25.08 3.42
CA LEU A 57 1.17 -25.80 4.53
C LEU A 57 1.59 -24.70 5.51
N LYS A 58 1.08 -24.78 6.74
CA LYS A 58 1.40 -23.81 7.79
C LYS A 58 2.91 -23.65 7.80
N SER A 59 3.42 -22.55 7.26
CA SER A 59 4.82 -22.26 7.41
C SER A 59 5.11 -22.12 8.90
N GLU A 60 6.28 -22.52 9.35
CA GLU A 60 6.58 -22.51 10.78
C GLU A 60 6.58 -21.09 11.38
N LYS A 61 6.63 -20.06 10.53
CA LYS A 61 6.90 -18.68 10.93
C LYS A 61 5.74 -17.76 10.57
N GLN A 62 5.17 -17.14 11.61
CA GLN A 62 4.12 -16.14 11.51
C GLN A 62 4.72 -14.73 11.64
N CYS A 63 4.21 -13.78 10.84
CA CYS A 63 4.55 -12.36 10.98
C CYS A 63 3.85 -11.79 12.22
N THR A 64 4.62 -11.19 13.12
CA THR A 64 4.12 -10.56 14.36
C THR A 64 3.26 -9.32 14.16
N GLN A 65 3.35 -8.65 13.01
CA GLN A 65 2.62 -7.40 12.75
C GLN A 65 1.28 -7.63 12.06
N CYS A 66 1.27 -8.44 11.00
CA CYS A 66 0.04 -8.70 10.24
C CYS A 66 -0.59 -10.06 10.56
N ASN A 67 0.02 -10.87 11.42
CA ASN A 67 -0.41 -12.23 11.75
C ASN A 67 -0.52 -13.19 10.55
N ASN A 68 0.02 -12.80 9.38
CA ASN A 68 0.07 -13.66 8.21
C ASN A 68 1.24 -14.65 8.31
N TRP A 69 1.01 -15.84 7.78
CA TRP A 69 2.04 -16.88 7.62
C TRP A 69 3.01 -16.47 6.52
N ILE A 70 4.32 -16.58 6.79
CA ILE A 70 5.37 -16.17 5.86
C ILE A 70 5.58 -17.30 4.86
N LYS A 71 5.64 -17.02 3.55
CA LYS A 71 5.80 -18.07 2.53
C LYS A 71 7.17 -18.73 2.69
N GLU A 72 7.30 -20.04 2.42
CA GLU A 72 8.59 -20.76 2.51
C GLU A 72 9.69 -20.16 1.62
N ASN A 73 9.30 -19.48 0.54
CA ASN A 73 10.22 -18.80 -0.38
C ASN A 73 10.60 -17.38 0.08
N GLU A 74 9.98 -16.86 1.14
CA GLU A 74 10.30 -15.54 1.69
C GLU A 74 11.15 -15.70 2.94
N ASP A 75 12.39 -15.19 2.90
CA ASP A 75 13.23 -15.12 4.09
C ASP A 75 12.64 -14.11 5.08
N PRO A 76 12.16 -14.55 6.26
CA PRO A 76 11.60 -13.65 7.25
C PRO A 76 12.71 -12.74 7.80
N THR A 77 12.44 -11.45 7.87
CA THR A 77 13.34 -10.53 8.56
C THR A 77 13.13 -10.71 10.06
N ILE A 78 14.14 -11.26 10.72
CA ILE A 78 14.17 -11.43 12.18
C ILE A 78 14.80 -10.18 12.76
N LEU A 79 13.98 -9.32 13.37
CA LEU A 79 14.47 -8.17 14.12
C LEU A 79 14.69 -8.58 15.57
N ASN A 80 15.95 -8.50 16.00
CA ASN A 80 16.35 -8.71 17.38
C ASN A 80 16.48 -7.35 18.07
N PHE A 81 15.42 -6.92 18.76
CA PHE A 81 15.48 -5.68 19.53
C PHE A 81 16.06 -5.95 20.93
N GLN A 82 17.22 -5.35 21.22
CA GLN A 82 17.78 -5.26 22.56
C GLN A 82 17.64 -3.82 23.06
N TYR A 83 16.45 -3.43 23.52
CA TYR A 83 16.25 -2.13 24.17
C TYR A 83 15.89 -2.33 25.63
N LYS A 84 16.88 -2.09 26.51
CA LYS A 84 16.77 -1.84 27.97
C LYS A 84 15.81 -2.74 28.78
N THR A 85 15.43 -3.90 28.25
CA THR A 85 14.58 -4.89 28.90
C THR A 85 15.35 -6.21 28.92
N THR A 86 15.21 -6.94 30.02
CA THR A 86 15.98 -8.15 30.35
C THR A 86 15.73 -9.32 29.42
N LYS A 87 14.84 -9.19 28.42
CA LYS A 87 14.54 -10.22 27.43
C LYS A 87 14.56 -9.62 26.02
N PRO A 88 15.34 -10.18 25.08
CA PRO A 88 15.28 -9.78 23.69
C PRO A 88 13.88 -10.08 23.14
N VAL A 89 13.24 -9.08 22.55
CA VAL A 89 11.98 -9.29 21.82
C VAL A 89 12.36 -9.70 20.41
N HIS A 90 12.16 -10.97 20.11
CA HIS A 90 12.31 -11.50 18.75
C HIS A 90 11.05 -11.18 17.96
N MET A 91 11.19 -10.36 16.91
CA MET A 91 10.10 -9.99 16.04
C MET A 91 10.34 -10.58 14.65
N THR A 92 9.47 -11.47 14.20
CA THR A 92 9.45 -11.98 12.82
C THR A 92 8.53 -11.12 11.99
N LEU A 93 9.05 -10.57 10.89
CA LEU A 93 8.30 -9.75 9.94
C LEU A 93 8.32 -10.37 8.54
N CYS A 94 7.21 -10.23 7.81
CA CYS A 94 7.18 -10.51 6.37
C CYS A 94 7.74 -9.32 5.57
N ASN A 95 8.14 -9.57 4.33
CA ASN A 95 8.71 -8.55 3.44
C ASN A 95 7.74 -7.38 3.19
N ASN A 96 6.43 -7.64 3.19
CA ASN A 96 5.41 -6.60 3.05
C ASN A 96 5.37 -5.66 4.27
N CYS A 97 5.47 -6.22 5.48
CA CYS A 97 5.52 -5.41 6.68
C CYS A 97 6.83 -4.62 6.77
N MET A 98 7.96 -5.24 6.43
CA MET A 98 9.26 -4.57 6.41
C MET A 98 9.28 -3.40 5.42
N SER A 99 8.87 -3.64 4.17
CA SER A 99 8.78 -2.59 3.14
C SER A 99 7.78 -1.48 3.46
N SER A 100 6.78 -1.76 4.31
CA SER A 100 5.84 -0.74 4.80
C SER A 100 6.46 0.10 5.92
N MET A 101 7.31 -0.48 6.76
CA MET A 101 8.04 0.27 7.80
C MET A 101 9.05 1.24 7.18
N ASP A 102 9.75 0.84 6.12
CA ASP A 102 10.72 1.71 5.41
C ASP A 102 10.06 2.98 4.83
N LYS A 103 8.75 2.94 4.58
CA LYS A 103 7.97 4.07 4.05
C LYS A 103 7.49 5.04 5.14
N VAL A 104 7.65 4.70 6.42
CA VAL A 104 7.28 5.55 7.54
C VAL A 104 8.49 6.38 7.95
N MET A 105 8.37 7.71 7.85
CA MET A 105 9.45 8.65 8.15
C MET A 105 9.04 9.59 9.29
N VAL A 106 10.03 10.15 9.98
CA VAL A 106 9.78 11.26 10.92
C VAL A 106 9.71 12.57 10.17
N THR A 107 8.99 13.58 10.69
CA THR A 107 8.93 14.92 10.09
C THR A 107 10.30 15.51 9.73
N ASN A 108 11.32 15.28 10.57
CA ASN A 108 12.67 15.78 10.36
C ASN A 108 13.36 15.16 9.13
N GLU A 109 12.97 13.96 8.74
CA GLU A 109 13.49 13.26 7.56
C GLU A 109 12.63 13.58 6.33
N ALA A 110 11.32 13.65 6.53
CA ALA A 110 10.37 13.85 5.45
C ALA A 110 10.40 15.28 4.89
N GLU A 111 10.49 16.31 5.73
CA GLU A 111 10.52 17.71 5.27
C GLU A 111 11.68 18.00 4.31
N PRO A 112 12.95 17.68 4.63
CA PRO A 112 14.05 17.90 3.69
C PRO A 112 13.97 17.00 2.45
N LYS A 113 13.53 15.73 2.59
CA LYS A 113 13.40 14.80 1.46
C LYS A 113 12.42 15.28 0.39
N TRP A 114 11.39 16.02 0.81
CA TRP A 114 10.34 16.55 -0.09
C TRP A 114 10.48 18.05 -0.37
N GLY A 115 11.58 18.68 0.05
CA GLY A 115 11.82 20.12 -0.17
C GLY A 115 10.83 21.03 0.57
N LEU A 116 10.24 20.56 1.67
CA LEU A 116 9.35 21.33 2.52
C LEU A 116 10.15 22.13 3.55
N ARG A 117 9.60 23.28 3.99
CA ARG A 117 10.19 24.06 5.07
C ARG A 117 10.03 23.30 6.40
N VAL A 118 11.04 23.36 7.25
CA VAL A 118 10.99 22.73 8.57
C VAL A 118 9.79 23.25 9.38
N GLY A 119 9.01 22.33 9.95
CA GLY A 119 7.80 22.63 10.72
C GLY A 119 6.52 22.80 9.89
N THR A 120 6.59 22.72 8.56
CA THR A 120 5.40 22.82 7.69
C THR A 120 4.39 21.74 8.04
N ILE A 121 4.86 20.51 8.26
CA ILE A 121 3.93 19.40 8.51
C ILE A 121 3.29 19.52 9.89
N LYS A 122 4.06 19.97 10.88
CA LYS A 122 3.55 20.26 12.22
C LYS A 122 2.46 21.35 12.19
N GLN A 123 2.67 22.38 11.39
CA GLN A 123 1.70 23.46 11.21
C GLN A 123 0.45 22.99 10.48
N ASP A 124 0.58 22.25 9.37
CA ASP A 124 -0.57 21.74 8.60
C ASP A 124 -1.42 20.77 9.41
N ARG A 125 -0.79 19.99 10.29
CA ARG A 125 -1.48 19.17 11.31
C ARG A 125 -2.28 20.02 12.29
N GLN A 126 -1.68 21.07 12.87
CA GLN A 126 -2.37 21.97 13.81
C GLN A 126 -3.55 22.70 13.16
N LEU A 127 -3.43 23.02 11.88
CA LEU A 127 -4.50 23.62 11.07
C LEU A 127 -5.59 22.60 10.66
N GLY A 128 -5.46 21.34 11.03
CA GLY A 128 -6.45 20.30 10.74
C GLY A 128 -6.46 19.81 9.30
N LYS A 129 -5.47 20.18 8.47
CA LYS A 129 -5.44 19.79 7.04
C LYS A 129 -5.05 18.34 6.80
N LEU A 130 -4.53 17.67 7.83
CA LEU A 130 -4.06 16.29 7.77
C LEU A 130 -4.98 15.31 8.51
N LYS A 131 -6.15 15.76 8.99
CA LYS A 131 -7.06 14.94 9.81
C LYS A 131 -7.46 13.63 9.13
N GLU A 132 -7.80 13.67 7.85
CA GLU A 132 -8.14 12.46 7.07
C GLU A 132 -7.02 11.42 7.08
N PHE A 133 -5.77 11.87 7.04
CA PHE A 133 -4.59 10.99 7.10
C PHE A 133 -4.28 10.52 8.53
N GLU A 134 -4.67 11.29 9.55
CA GLU A 134 -4.58 10.87 10.95
C GLU A 134 -5.61 9.77 11.26
N ASP A 135 -6.84 9.90 10.77
CA ASP A 135 -7.91 8.93 10.95
C ASP A 135 -7.57 7.58 10.30
N LEU A 136 -6.89 7.61 9.15
CA LEU A 136 -6.35 6.42 8.47
C LEU A 136 -5.07 5.87 9.13
N GLY A 137 -4.55 6.52 10.17
CA GLY A 137 -3.33 6.11 10.87
C GLY A 137 -2.03 6.34 10.09
N LEU A 138 -2.09 7.06 8.96
CA LEU A 138 -0.93 7.38 8.11
C LEU A 138 -0.08 8.53 8.69
N VAL A 139 -0.68 9.36 9.55
CA VAL A 139 0.02 10.36 10.36
C VAL A 139 -0.24 10.05 11.83
N LYS A 140 0.82 9.84 12.61
CA LYS A 140 0.70 9.51 14.03
C LYS A 140 1.70 10.26 14.88
N LEU A 141 1.22 10.80 16.00
CA LEU A 141 2.09 11.34 17.04
C LEU A 141 2.67 10.20 17.89
N SER A 142 3.99 10.09 17.93
CA SER A 142 4.75 9.11 18.71
C SER A 142 5.64 9.86 19.72
N GLY A 143 5.05 10.29 20.84
CA GLY A 143 5.73 11.08 21.85
C GLY A 143 6.12 12.47 21.31
N ARG A 144 7.42 12.76 21.22
CA ARG A 144 7.95 14.04 20.71
C ARG A 144 7.98 14.13 19.18
N TYR A 145 7.85 13.00 18.48
CA TYR A 145 8.01 12.92 17.03
C TYR A 145 6.68 12.63 16.34
N ILE A 146 6.50 13.19 15.15
CA ILE A 146 5.36 12.88 14.28
C ILE A 146 5.88 11.93 13.21
N LYS A 147 5.28 10.74 13.13
CA LYS A 147 5.54 9.72 12.11
C LYS A 147 4.54 9.87 10.98
N ILE A 148 5.03 9.81 9.75
CA ILE A 148 4.24 10.05 8.55
C ILE A 148 4.60 9.01 7.51
N HIS A 149 3.58 8.41 6.91
CA HIS A 149 3.74 7.50 5.80
C HIS A 149 4.01 8.24 4.48
N GLU A 150 4.88 7.72 3.63
CA GLU A 150 5.25 8.32 2.33
C GLU A 150 4.05 8.62 1.43
N ILE A 151 2.97 7.83 1.52
CA ILE A 151 1.72 8.07 0.76
C ILE A 151 1.16 9.47 1.04
N VAL A 152 1.21 9.95 2.28
CA VAL A 152 0.71 11.29 2.64
C VAL A 152 1.50 12.37 1.88
N MET A 153 2.80 12.16 1.69
CA MET A 153 3.65 13.08 0.93
C MET A 153 3.26 13.12 -0.54
N LYS A 154 3.07 11.94 -1.16
CA LYS A 154 2.66 11.79 -2.56
C LYS A 154 1.27 12.38 -2.82
N THR A 155 0.31 12.06 -1.97
CA THR A 155 -1.10 12.45 -2.19
C THR A 155 -1.34 13.93 -1.91
N TYR A 156 -0.78 14.48 -0.82
CA TYR A 156 -1.13 15.83 -0.38
C TYR A 156 -0.08 16.89 -0.70
N TYR A 157 1.22 16.58 -0.56
CA TYR A 157 2.29 17.59 -0.72
C TYR A 157 2.82 17.68 -2.15
N GLU A 158 2.98 16.55 -2.84
CA GLU A 158 3.45 16.51 -4.24
C GLU A 158 2.62 17.38 -5.21
N PRO A 159 1.27 17.31 -5.24
CA PRO A 159 0.49 18.18 -6.12
C PRO A 159 0.66 19.66 -5.76
N LYS A 160 0.72 20.00 -4.46
CA LYS A 160 0.90 21.39 -4.00
C LYS A 160 2.27 21.96 -4.37
N LEU A 161 3.31 21.13 -4.39
CA LEU A 161 4.64 21.53 -4.84
C LEU A 161 4.67 21.79 -6.35
N ARG A 162 4.04 20.91 -7.15
CA ARG A 162 3.92 21.11 -8.61
C ARG A 162 3.14 22.39 -8.93
N GLU A 163 2.03 22.65 -8.25
CA GLU A 163 1.25 23.88 -8.45
C GLU A 163 2.05 25.15 -8.11
N LYS A 164 2.85 25.13 -7.04
CA LYS A 164 3.72 26.25 -6.69
C LYS A 164 4.78 26.50 -7.76
N GLN A 165 5.43 25.44 -8.26
CA GLN A 165 6.42 25.54 -9.33
C GLN A 165 5.82 26.09 -10.64
N LEU A 166 4.63 25.62 -11.02
CA LEU A 166 3.91 26.14 -12.20
C LEU A 166 3.59 27.64 -12.07
N LYS A 167 3.12 28.08 -10.89
CA LYS A 167 2.83 29.50 -10.62
C LYS A 167 4.10 30.36 -10.66
N GLU A 168 5.22 29.85 -10.17
CA GLU A 168 6.50 30.56 -10.23
C GLU A 168 7.05 30.68 -11.67
N ASN A 169 6.91 29.63 -12.49
CA ASN A 169 7.33 29.67 -13.88
C ASN A 169 6.50 30.67 -14.70
N ASN A 170 5.17 30.67 -14.53
CA ASN A 170 4.29 31.63 -15.21
C ASN A 170 4.58 33.09 -14.81
N ARG A 171 5.03 33.33 -13.57
CA ARG A 171 5.46 34.67 -13.12
C ARG A 171 6.81 35.09 -13.73
N LYS A 172 7.72 34.15 -13.98
CA LYS A 172 9.00 34.43 -14.62
C LYS A 172 8.83 34.74 -16.12
N ASP A 173 7.95 34.04 -16.82
CA ASP A 173 7.70 34.29 -18.25
C ASP A 173 6.99 35.63 -18.51
N THR A 174 6.06 36.01 -17.64
CA THR A 174 5.41 37.35 -17.71
C THR A 174 6.36 38.50 -17.40
N SER A 175 7.45 38.25 -16.65
CA SER A 175 8.50 39.24 -16.38
C SER A 175 9.55 39.35 -17.48
N LYS A 176 9.72 38.32 -18.32
CA LYS A 176 10.63 38.34 -19.49
C LYS A 176 10.02 39.03 -20.71
N ASN A 177 8.70 38.96 -20.90
CA ASN A 177 7.99 39.65 -22.00
C ASN A 177 7.74 41.15 -21.75
N LYS A 178 8.28 41.73 -20.67
CA LYS A 178 8.17 43.16 -20.33
C LYS A 178 9.51 43.93 -20.44
N LYS A 179 10.54 43.32 -21.00
CA LYS A 179 11.80 43.98 -21.40
C LYS A 179 11.93 43.90 -22.91
#